data_AF-Q0V185-F1
#
_entry.id   AF-Q0V185-F1
#
_cell.length_a   1.000
_cell.length_b   1.000
_cell.length_c   1.000
_cell.angle_alpha   90.00
_cell.angle_beta   90.00
_cell.angle_gamma   90.00
#
_symmetry.space_group_name_H-M   'P 1'
#
loop_
_entity.id
_entity.type
_entity.pdbx_description
1 polymer ?
#
loop_
_entity_poly.entity_id
_entity_poly.type
_entity_poly.pdbx_seq_one_letter_code
_entity_poly.pdbx_strand_id
1 'polypeptide(L)'
;MSNLSTLGAWSFHPLASPFPSTILPNIAYWNVTNGTWEYEVQVSWPLNWTSRDVASTVETLYVLDGNALGLSTTEAFRKRRPVDFAQSDTIVVSVGYPASNLQPDSPYSDARYYDYQNARVPHLRAPARRPRRALGRRCFPGFLGRRASPLGA
;
A
#
# COMPACT_ATOMS: atom_id res chain seq x y z
N MET A 1 3.67 14.27 -29.87
CA MET A 1 2.84 15.47 -30.15
C MET A 1 1.46 15.19 -29.55
N SER A 2 1.09 15.86 -28.44
CA SER A 2 -0.24 15.70 -27.85
C SER A 2 -1.27 16.34 -28.79
N ASN A 3 -2.18 15.53 -29.36
CA ASN A 3 -3.26 16.04 -30.18
C ASN A 3 -4.17 16.93 -29.31
N LEU A 4 -4.09 18.23 -29.54
CA LEU A 4 -5.02 19.22 -28.99
C LEU A 4 -6.32 19.08 -29.77
N SER A 5 -7.41 18.75 -29.08
CA SER A 5 -8.74 18.85 -29.66
C SER A 5 -9.40 20.15 -29.18
N THR A 6 -10.08 20.81 -30.10
CA THR A 6 -10.89 22.00 -29.83
C THR A 6 -12.33 21.74 -30.25
N LEU A 7 -13.29 22.19 -29.44
CA LEU A 7 -14.71 22.12 -29.74
C LEU A 7 -15.35 23.48 -29.40
N GLY A 8 -15.60 24.28 -30.43
CA GLY A 8 -16.01 25.68 -30.25
C GLY A 8 -14.92 26.46 -29.51
N ALA A 9 -15.29 27.07 -28.37
CA ALA A 9 -14.36 27.81 -27.51
C ALA A 9 -13.60 26.92 -26.49
N TRP A 10 -13.90 25.62 -26.41
CA TRP A 10 -13.26 24.70 -25.47
C TRP A 10 -12.00 24.09 -26.07
N SER A 11 -10.91 24.09 -25.30
CA SER A 11 -9.67 23.38 -25.61
C SER A 11 -9.40 22.27 -24.60
N PHE A 12 -9.04 21.09 -25.10
CA PHE A 12 -8.75 19.92 -24.28
C PHE A 12 -7.24 19.69 -24.24
N HIS A 13 -6.67 19.82 -23.04
CA HIS A 13 -5.25 19.62 -22.80
C HIS A 13 -5.08 18.36 -21.92
N PRO A 14 -4.52 17.26 -22.46
CA PRO A 14 -4.27 16.08 -21.65
C PRO A 14 -3.26 16.43 -20.55
N LEU A 15 -3.63 16.16 -19.29
CA LEU A 15 -2.76 16.45 -18.14
C LEU A 15 -1.51 15.56 -18.11
N ALA A 16 -1.65 14.30 -18.53
CA ALA A 16 -0.53 13.36 -18.71
C ALA A 16 -0.92 12.20 -19.63
N SER A 17 0.07 11.60 -20.30
CA SER A 17 -0.06 10.33 -21.01
C SER A 17 1.32 9.64 -21.09
N PRO A 18 1.56 8.54 -20.34
CA PRO A 18 0.67 7.88 -19.38
C PRO A 18 0.51 8.67 -18.07
N PHE A 19 -0.51 8.33 -17.27
CA PHE A 19 -0.77 8.97 -15.97
C PHE A 19 0.24 8.47 -14.92
N PRO A 20 1.18 9.29 -14.42
CA PRO A 20 2.17 8.86 -13.45
C PRO A 20 1.53 8.65 -12.08
N SER A 21 2.02 7.66 -11.33
CA SER A 21 1.55 7.34 -9.98
C SER A 21 1.81 8.45 -8.95
N THR A 22 2.66 9.43 -9.27
CA THR A 22 3.00 10.59 -8.44
C THR A 22 2.04 11.77 -8.56
N ILE A 23 1.08 11.75 -9.49
CA ILE A 23 0.10 12.84 -9.62
C ILE A 23 -0.92 12.84 -8.48
N LEU A 24 -1.21 11.67 -7.91
CA LEU A 24 -2.16 11.60 -6.80
C LEU A 24 -1.51 12.15 -5.53
N PRO A 25 -2.08 13.21 -4.92
CA PRO A 25 -1.49 13.82 -3.74
C PRO A 25 -1.49 12.83 -2.58
N ASN A 26 -0.49 12.93 -1.72
CA ASN A 26 -0.39 12.17 -0.47
C ASN A 26 -0.51 10.65 -0.66
N ILE A 27 0.09 10.14 -1.74
CA ILE A 27 0.28 8.72 -2.03
C ILE A 27 1.74 8.52 -2.43
N ALA A 28 2.33 7.41 -2.01
CA ALA A 28 3.63 6.97 -2.49
C ALA A 28 3.66 5.45 -2.63
N TYR A 29 4.56 4.98 -3.49
CA TYR A 29 4.72 3.58 -3.83
C TYR A 29 6.15 3.14 -3.51
N TRP A 30 6.30 1.93 -3.00
CA TRP A 30 7.59 1.30 -2.76
C TRP A 30 7.59 -0.10 -3.34
N ASN A 31 8.68 -0.44 -4.02
CA ASN A 31 8.99 -1.83 -4.30
C ASN A 31 9.68 -2.43 -3.07
N VAL A 32 9.12 -3.51 -2.54
CA VAL A 32 9.63 -4.22 -1.37
C VAL A 32 10.02 -5.63 -1.81
N THR A 33 11.31 -5.93 -1.69
CA THR A 33 11.86 -7.25 -2.02
C THR A 33 12.75 -7.78 -0.91
N ASN A 34 12.76 -9.10 -0.73
CA ASN A 34 13.74 -9.82 0.08
C ASN A 34 14.66 -10.72 -0.77
N GLY A 35 14.66 -10.55 -2.09
CA GLY A 35 15.40 -11.36 -3.05
C GLY A 35 14.66 -12.60 -3.55
N THR A 36 13.61 -13.06 -2.84
CA THR A 36 12.75 -14.18 -3.27
C THR A 36 11.34 -13.71 -3.61
N TRP A 37 10.79 -12.82 -2.79
CA TRP A 37 9.46 -12.25 -2.95
C TRP A 37 9.58 -10.78 -3.25
N GLU A 38 8.68 -10.28 -4.09
CA GLU A 38 8.62 -8.90 -4.52
C GLU A 38 7.17 -8.42 -4.45
N TYR A 39 6.97 -7.26 -3.82
CA TYR A 39 5.68 -6.65 -3.57
C TYR A 39 5.71 -5.17 -3.92
N GLU A 40 4.57 -4.64 -4.32
CA GLU A 40 4.35 -3.20 -4.44
C GLU A 40 3.54 -2.73 -3.23
N VAL A 41 4.08 -1.81 -2.45
CA VAL A 41 3.40 -1.21 -1.31
C VAL A 41 2.99 0.21 -1.65
N GLN A 42 1.69 0.46 -1.70
CA GLN A 42 1.11 1.79 -1.81
C GLN A 42 0.77 2.28 -0.40
N VAL A 43 1.29 3.44 -0.01
CA VAL A 43 0.90 4.12 1.23
C VAL A 43 0.21 5.43 0.89
N SER A 44 -0.96 5.65 1.47
CA SER A 44 -1.64 6.95 1.43
C SER A 44 -1.87 7.49 2.83
N TRP A 45 -1.83 8.81 2.95
CA TRP A 45 -2.00 9.54 4.19
C TRP A 45 -3.00 10.69 4.02
N PRO A 46 -3.51 11.27 5.13
CA PRO A 46 -4.52 12.31 5.10
C PRO A 46 -4.11 13.53 4.24
N LEU A 47 -5.06 14.11 3.52
CA LEU A 47 -4.81 15.24 2.59
C LEU A 47 -4.46 16.56 3.30
N ASN A 48 -4.81 16.70 4.57
CA ASN A 48 -4.46 17.87 5.39
C ASN A 48 -2.98 17.87 5.82
N TRP A 49 -2.26 16.75 5.67
CA TRP A 49 -0.84 16.69 6.02
C TRP A 49 0.01 17.25 4.89
N THR A 50 0.86 18.23 5.21
CA THR A 50 1.77 18.88 4.26
C THR A 50 3.15 18.22 4.21
N SER A 51 3.45 17.34 5.16
CA SER A 51 4.67 16.54 5.21
C SER A 51 4.34 15.10 5.67
N ARG A 52 5.30 14.19 5.52
CA ARG A 52 5.21 12.82 6.05
C ARG A 52 5.66 12.73 7.51
N ASP A 53 6.48 13.69 7.96
CA ASP A 53 7.03 13.76 9.31
C ASP A 53 6.07 14.52 10.25
N VAL A 54 4.91 13.92 10.51
CA VAL A 54 3.87 14.48 11.38
C VAL A 54 3.76 13.65 12.65
N ALA A 55 3.91 14.29 13.81
CA ALA A 55 3.68 13.65 15.10
C ALA A 55 2.18 13.68 15.42
N SER A 56 1.46 12.61 15.07
CA SER A 56 0.02 12.44 15.35
C SER A 56 -0.31 10.99 15.68
N THR A 57 -1.46 10.78 16.33
CA THR A 57 -2.04 9.44 16.51
C THR A 57 -2.99 9.17 15.36
N VAL A 58 -2.74 8.09 14.62
CA VAL A 58 -3.50 7.71 13.44
C VAL A 58 -3.89 6.24 13.50
N GLU A 59 -5.01 5.90 12.87
CA GLU A 59 -5.35 4.52 12.57
C GLU A 59 -4.57 4.05 11.34
N THR A 60 -4.33 2.74 11.26
CA THR A 60 -3.69 2.14 10.07
C THR A 60 -4.53 1.01 9.54
N LEU A 61 -4.91 1.09 8.26
CA LEU A 61 -5.59 0.02 7.57
C LEU A 61 -4.65 -0.67 6.59
N TYR A 62 -4.45 -1.97 6.78
CA TYR A 62 -3.74 -2.82 5.83
C TYR A 62 -4.72 -3.42 4.83
N VAL A 63 -4.44 -3.25 3.55
CA VAL A 63 -5.27 -3.70 2.44
C VAL A 63 -4.49 -4.72 1.62
N LEU A 64 -5.04 -5.93 1.50
CA LEU A 64 -4.52 -6.96 0.61
C LEU A 64 -5.06 -6.73 -0.81
N ASP A 65 -4.43 -7.33 -1.82
CA ASP A 65 -4.69 -7.05 -3.24
C ASP A 65 -4.63 -5.53 -3.53
N GLY A 66 -3.53 -4.91 -3.09
CA GLY A 66 -3.38 -3.45 -3.09
C GLY A 66 -3.54 -2.79 -4.46
N ASN A 67 -3.11 -3.46 -5.54
CA ASN A 67 -3.28 -2.94 -6.90
C ASN A 67 -4.78 -2.79 -7.29
N ALA A 68 -5.67 -3.62 -6.72
CA ALA A 68 -7.11 -3.59 -7.00
C ALA A 68 -7.89 -2.68 -6.04
N LEU A 69 -7.50 -2.66 -4.75
CA LEU A 69 -8.30 -2.05 -3.68
C LEU A 69 -7.70 -0.78 -3.07
N GLY A 70 -6.42 -0.48 -3.32
CA GLY A 70 -5.68 0.56 -2.61
C GLY A 70 -6.23 1.97 -2.84
N LEU A 71 -6.54 2.31 -4.09
CA LEU A 71 -7.11 3.61 -4.44
C LEU A 71 -8.54 3.78 -3.95
N SER A 72 -9.40 2.76 -4.11
CA SER A 72 -10.77 2.79 -3.60
C SER A 72 -10.81 3.01 -2.08
N THR A 73 -9.92 2.32 -1.36
CA THR A 73 -9.81 2.47 0.09
C THR A 73 -9.30 3.86 0.47
N THR A 74 -8.24 4.34 -0.19
CA THR A 74 -7.70 5.69 0.00
C THR A 74 -8.79 6.75 -0.17
N GLU A 75 -9.59 6.64 -1.23
CA GLU A 75 -10.64 7.60 -1.52
C GLU A 75 -11.83 7.50 -0.54
N ALA A 76 -12.13 6.31 -0.01
CA ALA A 76 -13.17 6.14 1.01
C ALA A 76 -12.87 6.96 2.29
N PHE A 77 -11.61 6.97 2.75
CA PHE A 77 -11.20 7.77 3.90
C PHE A 77 -11.20 9.27 3.60
N ARG A 78 -10.73 9.67 2.40
CA ARG A 78 -10.70 11.08 1.99
C ARG A 78 -12.09 11.69 1.91
N LYS A 79 -13.06 10.97 1.35
CA LYS A 79 -14.45 11.44 1.21
C LYS A 79 -15.19 11.55 2.54
N ARG A 80 -14.80 10.78 3.56
CA ARG A 80 -15.53 10.76 4.83
C ARG A 80 -15.13 11.89 5.78
N ARG A 81 -13.87 12.36 5.70
CA ARG A 81 -13.35 13.42 6.59
C ARG A 81 -14.19 14.70 6.64
N PRO A 82 -14.75 15.24 5.53
CA PRO A 82 -15.61 16.43 5.57
C PRO A 82 -17.00 16.20 6.18
N VAL A 83 -17.42 14.94 6.34
CA VAL A 83 -18.74 14.55 6.84
C VAL A 83 -18.69 14.19 8.32
N ASP A 84 -17.58 13.59 8.77
CA ASP A 84 -17.39 13.14 10.15
C ASP A 84 -16.06 13.66 10.70
N PHE A 85 -16.15 14.77 11.44
CA PHE A 85 -14.97 15.43 12.01
C PHE A 85 -14.36 14.64 13.18
N ALA A 86 -15.11 13.71 13.78
CA ALA A 86 -14.65 12.85 14.86
C ALA A 86 -13.90 11.61 14.36
N GLN A 87 -13.97 11.31 13.06
CA GLN A 87 -13.19 10.23 12.48
C GLN A 87 -11.68 10.48 12.64
N SER A 88 -10.96 9.46 13.09
CA SER A 88 -9.52 9.48 13.20
C SER A 88 -8.84 9.57 11.83
N ASP A 89 -7.74 10.33 11.78
CA ASP A 89 -6.84 10.31 10.63
C ASP A 89 -6.34 8.88 10.41
N THR A 90 -6.36 8.41 9.16
CA THR A 90 -6.04 7.03 8.81
C THR A 90 -4.97 6.97 7.73
N ILE A 91 -3.95 6.14 7.94
CA ILE A 91 -2.97 5.75 6.94
C ILE A 91 -3.43 4.44 6.31
N VAL A 92 -3.50 4.39 4.98
CA VAL A 92 -3.82 3.16 4.25
C VAL A 92 -2.52 2.58 3.70
N VAL A 93 -2.23 1.34 4.07
CA VAL A 93 -1.08 0.57 3.57
C VAL A 93 -1.62 -0.56 2.71
N SER A 94 -1.52 -0.42 1.40
CA SER A 94 -2.00 -1.42 0.44
C SER A 94 -0.83 -2.24 -0.05
N VAL A 95 -0.95 -3.57 0.07
CA VAL A 95 0.07 -4.52 -0.33
C VAL A 95 -0.40 -5.24 -1.59
N GLY A 96 0.27 -4.97 -2.68
CA GLY A 96 0.05 -5.57 -3.98
C GLY A 96 1.32 -6.21 -4.53
N TYR A 97 1.30 -6.46 -5.82
CA TYR A 97 2.37 -7.12 -6.57
C TYR A 97 2.93 -6.15 -7.62
N PRO A 98 4.22 -6.27 -7.96
CA PRO A 98 4.81 -5.47 -9.04
C PRO A 98 4.16 -5.81 -10.38
N ALA A 99 4.18 -4.85 -11.31
CA ALA A 99 3.54 -5.01 -12.62
C ALA A 99 4.00 -6.26 -13.40
N SER A 100 5.24 -6.71 -13.20
CA SER A 100 5.78 -7.95 -13.80
C SER A 100 5.10 -9.22 -13.32
N ASN A 101 4.45 -9.19 -12.15
CA ASN A 101 3.82 -10.34 -11.52
C ASN A 101 2.29 -10.28 -11.61
N LEU A 102 1.73 -9.27 -12.25
CA LEU A 102 0.29 -9.17 -12.50
C LEU A 102 -0.11 -10.02 -13.69
N GLN A 103 -1.34 -10.53 -13.64
CA GLN A 103 -1.96 -11.17 -14.79
C GLN A 103 -2.19 -10.13 -15.90
N PRO A 104 -2.17 -10.54 -17.19
CA PRO A 104 -2.51 -9.65 -18.30
C PRO A 104 -3.89 -9.00 -18.10
N ASP A 105 -3.96 -7.68 -18.28
CA ASP A 105 -5.18 -6.87 -18.16
C ASP A 105 -5.94 -7.01 -16.82
N SER A 106 -5.23 -7.37 -15.74
CA SER A 106 -5.82 -7.63 -14.43
C SER A 106 -5.00 -6.98 -13.31
N PRO A 107 -5.64 -6.41 -12.27
CA PRO A 107 -4.95 -5.90 -11.10
C PRO A 107 -4.55 -7.01 -10.10
N TYR A 108 -4.76 -8.29 -10.44
CA TYR A 108 -4.47 -9.42 -9.56
C TYR A 108 -3.24 -10.20 -10.04
N SER A 109 -2.54 -10.81 -9.09
CA SER A 109 -1.40 -11.72 -9.34
C SER A 109 -1.77 -13.16 -9.00
N ASP A 110 -1.20 -14.13 -9.71
CA ASP A 110 -1.28 -15.54 -9.30
C ASP A 110 -0.50 -15.82 -8.01
N ALA A 111 0.44 -14.96 -7.61
CA ALA A 111 1.17 -15.08 -6.35
C ALA A 111 0.23 -15.03 -5.13
N ARG A 112 -0.93 -14.37 -5.25
CA ARG A 112 -1.95 -14.30 -4.19
C ARG A 112 -2.49 -15.67 -3.77
N TYR A 113 -2.49 -16.64 -4.69
CA TYR A 113 -2.91 -18.00 -4.37
C TYR A 113 -1.95 -18.66 -3.37
N TYR A 114 -0.68 -18.27 -3.36
CA TYR A 114 0.29 -18.73 -2.35
C TYR A 114 0.14 -17.94 -1.05
N ASP A 115 0.01 -16.62 -1.12
CA ASP A 115 -0.01 -15.74 0.06
C ASP A 115 -1.28 -15.91 0.93
N TYR A 116 -2.44 -16.15 0.32
CA TYR A 116 -3.71 -16.24 1.05
C TYR A 116 -4.05 -17.66 1.48
N GLN A 117 -3.27 -18.64 1.04
CA GLN A 117 -3.37 -19.98 1.57
C GLN A 117 -2.66 -20.04 2.92
N ASN A 118 -3.36 -20.55 3.92
CA ASN A 118 -2.68 -20.98 5.13
C ASN A 118 -1.73 -22.13 4.77
N ALA A 119 -0.57 -22.18 5.44
CA ALA A 119 0.33 -23.31 5.26
C ALA A 119 -0.43 -24.60 5.56
N ARG A 120 -0.62 -25.46 4.54
CA ARG A 120 -1.10 -26.82 4.78
C ARG A 120 -0.06 -27.48 5.67
N VAL A 121 -0.41 -27.70 6.93
CA VAL A 121 0.43 -28.50 7.83
C VAL A 121 0.39 -29.93 7.29
N PRO A 122 1.50 -30.51 6.77
CA PRO A 122 1.45 -31.83 6.13
C PRO A 122 1.18 -32.99 7.11
N HIS A 123 0.95 -32.70 8.40
CA HIS A 123 0.95 -33.71 9.45
C HIS A 123 -0.09 -33.53 10.59
N LEU A 124 -1.21 -32.84 10.36
CA LEU A 124 -2.32 -32.89 11.32
C LEU A 124 -3.16 -34.16 11.12
N ARG A 125 -2.80 -35.24 11.82
CA ARG A 125 -3.82 -35.99 12.57
C ARG A 125 -4.14 -35.20 13.86
N ALA A 126 -5.32 -35.44 14.45
CA ALA A 126 -5.88 -34.73 15.62
C ALA A 126 -4.83 -34.38 16.72
N PRO A 127 -5.00 -33.28 17.47
CA PRO A 127 -3.89 -32.59 18.11
C PRO A 127 -3.33 -33.34 19.33
N ALA A 128 -2.04 -33.66 19.31
CA ALA A 128 -1.27 -33.94 20.52
C ALA A 128 -0.32 -32.77 20.83
N ARG A 129 -0.27 -32.39 22.12
CA ARG A 129 0.35 -31.18 22.72
C ARG A 129 1.66 -30.71 22.06
N ARG A 130 1.73 -29.42 21.67
CA ARG A 130 2.94 -28.75 21.15
C ARG A 130 3.92 -28.33 22.26
N PRO A 131 5.25 -28.48 22.08
CA PRO A 131 6.25 -27.67 22.77
C PRO A 131 6.43 -26.31 22.09
N ARG A 132 6.74 -25.28 22.89
CA ARG A 132 6.78 -23.85 22.52
C ARG A 132 8.00 -23.48 21.67
N ARG A 133 7.82 -22.82 20.52
CA ARG A 133 8.81 -21.92 19.91
C ARG A 133 8.15 -20.78 19.12
N ALA A 134 8.78 -19.61 19.17
CA ALA A 134 8.17 -18.29 19.05
C ALA A 134 7.86 -17.82 17.61
N LEU A 135 6.68 -17.21 17.42
CA LEU A 135 6.22 -16.56 16.18
C LEU A 135 6.94 -15.23 15.89
N GLY A 136 6.97 -14.87 14.60
CA GLY A 136 7.58 -13.69 13.97
C GLY A 136 7.15 -12.29 14.44
N ARG A 137 6.55 -12.15 15.63
CA ARG A 137 6.23 -10.86 16.28
C ARG A 137 7.47 -10.04 16.71
N ARG A 138 8.70 -10.52 16.47
CA ARG A 138 9.96 -9.85 16.90
C ARG A 138 10.73 -9.12 15.80
N CYS A 139 10.38 -9.26 14.52
CA CYS A 139 11.18 -8.65 13.43
C CYS A 139 10.73 -7.22 13.08
N PHE A 140 9.43 -6.93 13.10
CA PHE A 140 8.91 -5.65 12.60
C PHE A 140 9.18 -4.42 13.49
N PRO A 141 9.17 -4.53 14.84
CA PRO A 141 9.54 -3.38 15.70
C PRO A 141 10.98 -2.91 15.51
N GLY A 142 11.88 -3.76 14.98
CA GLY A 142 13.28 -3.40 14.68
C GLY A 142 13.45 -2.53 13.43
N PHE A 143 12.49 -2.54 12.50
CA PHE A 143 12.52 -1.71 11.30
C PHE A 143 12.11 -0.26 11.58
N LEU A 144 11.13 -0.05 12.46
CA LEU A 144 10.67 1.28 12.86
C LEU A 144 11.56 1.96 13.92
N GLY A 145 12.42 1.20 14.62
CA GLY A 145 13.22 1.70 15.73
C GLY A 145 14.63 2.20 15.39
N ARG A 146 15.14 2.00 14.17
CA ARG A 146 16.49 2.49 13.81
C ARG A 146 16.44 3.94 13.37
N ARG A 147 16.55 4.84 14.36
CA ARG A 147 16.99 6.22 14.16
C ARG A 147 18.25 6.22 13.28
N ALA A 148 18.26 7.07 12.27
CA ALA A 148 19.49 7.55 11.67
C ALA A 148 20.30 8.25 12.79
N SER A 149 21.35 7.59 13.27
CA SER A 149 22.41 8.29 13.98
C SER A 149 23.29 9.00 12.93
N PRO A 150 23.70 10.25 13.18
CA PRO A 150 24.63 10.94 12.30
C PRO A 150 25.97 10.22 12.37
N LEU A 151 26.52 9.85 11.22
CA LEU A 151 27.94 9.54 11.10
C LEU A 151 28.69 10.87 11.28
N GLY A 152 29.37 11.02 12.41
CA GLY A 152 30.27 12.12 12.69
C GLY A 152 31.34 11.72 13.69
N ALA A 153 32.56 12.19 13.41
CA ALA A 153 33.86 12.00 14.05
C ALA A 153 34.64 10.76 13.60
#